data_AF-A0AAU5X4B0-F1
#
_entry.id   AF-A0AAU5X4B0-F1
#
_cell.length_a   1.000
_cell.length_b   1.000
_cell.length_c   1.000
_cell.angle_alpha   90.00
_cell.angle_beta   90.00
_cell.angle_gamma   90.00
#
_symmetry.space_group_name_H-M   'P 1'
#
loop_
_entity.id
_entity.type
_entity.pdbx_description
1 polymer ?
#
loop_
_entity_poly.entity_id
_entity_poly.type
_entity_poly.pdbx_seq_one_letter_code
_entity_poly.pdbx_strand_id
1 'polypeptide(L)'
;MDEPLRETPWRQVNIAYPGDREERERRAIGHLARVLPAAEADGLIASWWWIRKGPWRVRYLLAEETGGHDPVHPLLTAGVPWISDIYEPEVHAFGGEASMDAAHALFAHDSRHLLSYLRTDPVDRREHSLVLCTALMRAAGLDWNEQGDVWARIAEQRDGLQPPAPDRQAWASFVGDARHLLLGTARADTIEGEWLAAFADTGRTLRALRETGELSRGVRAVVATHVIFHLNRIGIPSTVQAALAQAAKDAVFGTSSRRSSRSSTPSPQ
;
A
#
# COMPACT_ATOMS: atom_id res chain seq x y z
N MET A 1 -28.12 24.78 -6.94
CA MET A 1 -27.47 25.21 -5.70
C MET A 1 -26.17 24.43 -5.69
N ASP A 2 -25.11 25.03 -6.23
CA ASP A 2 -23.80 24.38 -6.29
C ASP A 2 -23.29 24.28 -4.86
N GLU A 3 -23.39 23.09 -4.27
CA GLU A 3 -22.65 22.75 -3.07
C GLU A 3 -21.17 22.88 -3.44
N PRO A 4 -20.40 23.78 -2.79
CA PRO A 4 -18.99 23.90 -3.12
C PRO A 4 -18.36 22.53 -2.92
N LEU A 5 -17.69 22.01 -3.96
CA LEU A 5 -16.87 20.79 -3.90
C LEU A 5 -16.13 20.83 -2.56
N ARG A 6 -16.49 19.94 -1.63
CA ARG A 6 -15.84 19.89 -0.32
C ARG A 6 -14.36 19.65 -0.55
N GLU A 7 -13.58 20.72 -0.47
CA GLU A 7 -12.13 20.62 -0.33
C GLU A 7 -11.91 19.75 0.90
N THR A 8 -11.19 18.66 0.70
CA THR A 8 -10.87 17.73 1.78
C THR A 8 -10.14 18.47 2.90
N PRO A 9 -10.42 18.21 4.19
CA PRO A 9 -9.70 18.85 5.30
C PRO A 9 -8.22 18.42 5.36
N TRP A 10 -7.87 17.39 4.60
CA TRP A 10 -6.51 16.89 4.46
C TRP A 10 -5.62 17.87 3.70
N ARG A 11 -4.51 18.21 4.33
CA ARG A 11 -3.43 19.01 3.74
C ARG A 11 -2.37 18.10 3.13
N GLN A 12 -1.65 18.57 2.12
CA GLN A 12 -0.58 17.81 1.47
C GLN A 12 0.66 18.64 1.24
N VAL A 13 1.82 18.03 1.50
CA VAL A 13 3.15 18.54 1.11
C VAL A 13 3.90 17.44 0.37
N ASN A 14 4.49 17.79 -0.77
CA ASN A 14 5.28 16.88 -1.58
C ASN A 14 6.77 17.15 -1.35
N ILE A 15 7.46 16.26 -0.62
CA ILE A 15 8.86 16.43 -0.23
C ILE A 15 9.78 15.63 -1.16
N ALA A 16 10.78 16.31 -1.73
CA ALA A 16 11.80 15.71 -2.58
C ALA A 16 13.10 15.50 -1.79
N TYR A 17 13.21 14.33 -1.16
CA TYR A 17 14.45 13.92 -0.49
C TYR A 17 15.56 13.59 -1.53
N PRO A 18 16.78 14.12 -1.35
CA PRO A 18 17.91 13.87 -2.26
C PRO A 18 18.58 12.51 -1.99
N GLY A 19 19.46 12.12 -2.90
CA GLY A 19 20.28 10.91 -2.79
C GLY A 19 19.78 9.75 -3.64
N ASP A 20 20.50 8.63 -3.58
CA ASP A 20 20.05 7.37 -4.14
C ASP A 20 18.85 6.81 -3.35
N ARG A 21 18.34 5.64 -3.76
CA ARG A 21 17.15 5.04 -3.15
C ARG A 21 17.27 4.88 -1.62
N GLU A 22 18.40 4.37 -1.13
CA GLU A 22 18.58 4.05 0.27
C GLU A 22 18.83 5.32 1.09
N GLU A 23 19.70 6.21 0.58
CA GLU A 23 19.95 7.49 1.21
C GLU A 23 18.67 8.32 1.33
N ARG A 24 17.88 8.32 0.25
CA ARG A 24 16.59 8.99 0.18
C ARG A 24 15.61 8.45 1.22
N GLU A 25 15.54 7.13 1.40
CA GLU A 25 14.71 6.50 2.43
C GLU A 25 15.21 6.85 3.83
N ARG A 26 16.51 6.72 4.12
CA ARG A 26 17.09 7.06 5.42
C ARG A 26 16.81 8.51 5.82
N ARG A 27 17.00 9.44 4.88
CA ARG A 27 16.69 10.87 5.07
C ARG A 27 15.19 11.10 5.29
N ALA A 28 14.33 10.46 4.50
CA ALA A 28 12.88 10.58 4.64
C ALA A 28 12.39 10.06 5.98
N ILE A 29 12.73 8.83 6.33
CA ILE A 29 12.30 8.18 7.58
C ILE A 29 12.85 8.94 8.79
N GLY A 30 14.13 9.35 8.78
CA GLY A 30 14.72 10.15 9.87
C GLY A 30 14.05 11.52 10.03
N HIS A 31 13.64 12.16 8.94
CA HIS A 31 12.89 13.42 8.98
C HIS A 31 11.46 13.21 9.53
N LEU A 32 10.68 12.32 8.91
CA LEU A 32 9.28 12.12 9.25
C LEU A 32 9.09 11.54 10.65
N ALA A 33 9.98 10.65 11.11
CA ALA A 33 9.95 10.10 12.47
C ALA A 33 10.22 11.13 13.57
N ARG A 34 10.87 12.25 13.24
CA ARG A 34 11.10 13.34 14.18
C ARG A 34 9.92 14.31 14.22
N VAL A 35 9.26 14.55 13.09
CA VAL A 35 8.23 15.60 12.97
C VAL A 35 6.84 15.08 13.28
N LEU A 36 6.41 13.99 12.62
CA LEU A 36 4.99 13.60 12.63
C LEU A 36 4.51 13.08 13.99
N PRO A 37 5.22 12.13 14.67
CA PRO A 37 4.79 11.69 16.00
C PRO A 37 4.80 12.81 17.05
N ALA A 38 5.77 13.75 16.97
CA ALA A 38 5.83 14.88 17.88
C ALA A 38 4.68 15.85 17.66
N ALA A 39 4.40 16.23 16.40
CA ALA A 39 3.28 17.10 16.06
C ALA A 39 1.92 16.48 16.45
N GLU A 40 1.78 15.16 16.36
CA GLU A 40 0.59 14.44 16.84
C GLU A 40 0.49 14.48 18.38
N ALA A 41 1.59 14.18 19.09
CA ALA A 41 1.61 14.21 20.55
C ALA A 41 1.36 15.61 21.13
N ASP A 42 1.81 16.66 20.44
CA ASP A 42 1.58 18.06 20.79
C ASP A 42 0.17 18.54 20.42
N GLY A 43 -0.67 17.68 19.81
CA GLY A 43 -2.04 18.01 19.43
C GLY A 43 -2.14 18.96 18.23
N LEU A 44 -1.11 19.04 17.37
CA LEU A 44 -1.14 19.86 16.15
C LEU A 44 -1.84 19.16 14.99
N ILE A 45 -1.72 17.83 14.93
CA ILE A 45 -2.36 16.99 13.90
C ILE A 45 -3.20 15.89 14.53
N ALA A 46 -4.38 15.63 13.96
CA ALA A 46 -5.26 14.54 14.36
C ALA A 46 -4.92 13.23 13.64
N SER A 47 -4.39 13.32 12.41
CA SER A 47 -4.04 12.15 11.61
C SER A 47 -3.03 12.52 10.55
N TRP A 48 -2.22 11.55 10.12
CA TRP A 48 -1.22 11.75 9.09
C TRP A 48 -0.84 10.43 8.45
N TRP A 49 -0.42 10.50 7.20
CA TRP A 49 0.15 9.37 6.47
C TRP A 49 1.01 9.86 5.32
N TRP A 50 1.79 8.97 4.73
CA TRP A 50 2.66 9.32 3.61
C TRP A 50 2.64 8.26 2.52
N ILE A 51 2.97 8.65 1.30
CA ILE A 51 3.10 7.73 0.17
C ILE A 51 4.26 8.09 -0.75
N ARG A 52 4.93 7.06 -1.29
CA ARG A 52 5.99 7.19 -2.28
C ARG A 52 5.40 7.13 -3.69
N LYS A 53 5.34 8.27 -4.39
CA LYS A 53 4.88 8.39 -5.79
C LYS A 53 5.76 9.39 -6.54
N GLY A 54 7.04 9.08 -6.72
CA GLY A 54 8.05 10.08 -7.07
C GLY A 54 8.51 10.77 -5.79
N PRO A 55 8.25 12.07 -5.57
CA PRO A 55 8.31 12.71 -4.25
C PRO A 55 7.52 11.94 -3.18
N TRP A 56 7.87 12.17 -1.91
CA TRP A 56 7.10 11.66 -0.78
C TRP A 56 5.96 12.63 -0.52
N ARG A 57 4.72 12.17 -0.68
CA ARG A 57 3.54 12.97 -0.40
C ARG A 57 3.16 12.73 1.05
N VAL A 58 3.27 13.74 1.90
CA VAL A 58 2.84 13.71 3.29
C VAL A 58 1.48 14.36 3.35
N ARG A 59 0.50 13.63 3.89
CA ARG A 59 -0.89 14.07 4.04
C ARG A 59 -1.20 14.12 5.52
N TYR A 60 -1.83 15.20 6.00
CA TYR A 60 -2.15 15.37 7.41
C TYR A 60 -3.45 16.15 7.62
N LEU A 61 -4.12 15.84 8.72
CA LEU A 61 -5.26 16.59 9.25
C LEU A 61 -4.77 17.38 10.45
N LEU A 62 -5.06 18.69 10.48
CA LEU A 62 -4.86 19.47 11.70
C LEU A 62 -5.83 19.00 12.78
N ALA A 63 -5.43 19.11 14.05
CA ALA A 63 -6.33 18.81 15.16
C ALA A 63 -7.44 19.86 15.31
N GLU A 64 -7.09 21.13 15.03
CA GLU A 64 -8.03 22.25 15.02
C GLU A 64 -7.78 23.12 13.78
N GLU A 65 -8.85 23.58 13.14
CA GLU A 65 -8.75 24.50 12.00
C GLU A 65 -8.46 25.92 12.49
N THR A 66 -7.20 26.34 12.40
CA THR A 66 -6.74 27.63 12.92
C THR A 66 -6.88 28.80 11.94
N GLY A 67 -8.04 28.93 11.27
CA GLY A 67 -8.36 30.11 10.45
C GLY A 67 -7.33 30.45 9.37
N GLY A 68 -6.71 29.43 8.77
CA GLY A 68 -5.68 29.56 7.73
C GLY A 68 -4.23 29.47 8.22
N HIS A 69 -3.97 29.45 9.53
CA HIS A 69 -2.65 29.10 10.05
C HIS A 69 -2.40 27.60 9.93
N ASP A 70 -1.20 27.20 9.52
CA ASP A 70 -0.74 25.81 9.52
C ASP A 70 0.56 25.71 10.35
N PRO A 71 0.48 25.30 11.63
CA PRO A 71 1.66 25.23 12.48
C PRO A 71 2.60 24.08 12.09
N VAL A 72 2.11 23.09 11.33
CA VAL A 72 2.82 21.85 10.99
C VAL A 72 3.60 22.02 9.70
N HIS A 73 3.10 22.84 8.78
CA HIS A 73 3.72 23.09 7.49
C HIS A 73 5.19 23.55 7.61
N PRO A 74 5.57 24.53 8.45
CA PRO A 74 6.98 24.89 8.64
C PRO A 74 7.83 23.74 9.19
N LEU A 75 7.27 22.91 10.09
CA LEU A 75 7.98 21.77 10.68
C LEU A 75 8.31 20.69 9.62
N LEU A 76 7.39 20.46 8.68
CA LEU A 76 7.57 19.51 7.59
C LEU A 76 8.45 20.01 6.44
N THR A 77 8.60 21.33 6.29
CA THR A 77 9.24 21.94 5.13
C THR A 77 10.61 22.55 5.42
N ALA A 78 10.94 22.78 6.69
CA ALA A 78 12.21 23.34 7.09
C ALA A 78 13.40 22.49 6.61
N GLY A 79 14.26 23.10 5.79
CA GLY A 79 15.52 22.48 5.35
C GLY A 79 15.39 21.33 4.35
N VAL A 80 14.21 21.13 3.75
CA VAL A 80 13.99 20.11 2.71
C VAL A 80 13.41 20.74 1.44
N PRO A 81 13.72 20.23 0.23
CA PRO A 81 13.03 20.65 -0.98
C PRO A 81 11.57 20.14 -0.98
N TRP A 82 10.61 21.01 -1.23
CA TRP A 82 9.19 20.67 -1.20
C TRP A 82 8.37 21.50 -2.19
N ILE A 83 7.17 21.02 -2.50
CA ILE A 83 6.16 21.71 -3.33
C ILE A 83 4.78 21.52 -2.68
N SER A 84 3.94 22.57 -2.73
CA SER A 84 2.53 22.50 -2.31
C SER A 84 1.67 21.86 -3.40
N ASP A 85 0.63 21.14 -3.00
CA ASP A 85 -0.30 20.50 -3.93
C ASP A 85 -1.65 20.27 -3.24
N ILE A 86 -2.74 20.29 -4.01
CA ILE A 86 -4.08 20.02 -3.48
C ILE A 86 -4.24 18.50 -3.36
N TYR A 87 -4.72 18.02 -2.22
CA TYR A 87 -4.99 16.60 -2.10
C TYR A 87 -6.35 16.24 -2.68
N GLU A 88 -6.33 15.43 -3.73
CA GLU A 88 -7.54 14.78 -4.26
C GLU A 88 -7.57 13.30 -3.84
N PRO A 89 -8.44 12.91 -2.89
CA PRO A 89 -8.56 11.51 -2.49
C PRO A 89 -9.05 10.65 -3.64
N GLU A 90 -8.45 9.48 -3.80
CA GLU A 90 -8.80 8.52 -4.85
C GLU A 90 -10.12 7.76 -4.54
N VAL A 91 -11.19 8.48 -4.17
CA VAL A 91 -12.48 7.97 -3.67
C VAL A 91 -13.08 6.90 -4.58
N HIS A 92 -13.10 7.13 -5.89
CA HIS A 92 -13.59 6.15 -6.86
C HIS A 92 -12.75 4.88 -6.91
N ALA A 93 -11.43 4.98 -6.75
CA ALA A 93 -10.54 3.82 -6.76
C ALA A 93 -10.73 2.96 -5.51
N PHE A 94 -10.96 3.61 -4.37
CA PHE A 94 -11.24 2.98 -3.08
C PHE A 94 -12.70 2.59 -2.88
N GLY A 95 -13.60 2.87 -3.82
CA GLY A 95 -14.96 2.35 -3.80
C GLY A 95 -15.94 3.17 -2.95
N GLY A 96 -15.74 4.49 -2.84
CA GLY A 96 -16.67 5.42 -2.19
C GLY A 96 -16.07 6.09 -0.95
N GLU A 97 -16.76 7.11 -0.43
CA GLU A 97 -16.26 7.95 0.67
C GLU A 97 -16.00 7.13 1.94
N ALA A 98 -16.97 6.33 2.40
CA ALA A 98 -16.80 5.49 3.60
C ALA A 98 -15.62 4.50 3.50
N SER A 99 -15.38 3.98 2.30
CA SER A 99 -14.23 3.10 2.05
C SER A 99 -12.90 3.87 1.98
N MET A 100 -12.94 5.11 1.48
CA MET A 100 -11.79 6.03 1.51
C MET A 100 -11.43 6.42 2.95
N ASP A 101 -12.41 6.64 3.82
CA ASP A 101 -12.17 6.90 5.25
C ASP A 101 -11.48 5.70 5.92
N ALA A 102 -11.93 4.48 5.62
CA ALA A 102 -11.28 3.26 6.07
C ALA A 102 -9.84 3.15 5.54
N ALA A 103 -9.60 3.58 4.30
CA ALA A 103 -8.25 3.66 3.72
C ALA A 103 -7.38 4.68 4.44
N HIS A 104 -7.87 5.88 4.74
CA HIS A 104 -7.14 6.89 5.51
C HIS A 104 -6.80 6.41 6.92
N ALA A 105 -7.75 5.77 7.60
CA ALA A 105 -7.51 5.18 8.92
C ALA A 105 -6.40 4.13 8.86
N LEU A 106 -6.49 3.17 7.93
CA LEU A 106 -5.42 2.20 7.69
C LEU A 106 -4.09 2.89 7.40
N PHE A 107 -4.11 3.93 6.56
CA PHE A 107 -2.88 4.57 6.14
C PHE A 107 -2.17 5.27 7.27
N ALA A 108 -2.92 5.89 8.18
CA ALA A 108 -2.37 6.50 9.37
C ALA A 108 -1.76 5.46 10.32
N HIS A 109 -2.48 4.37 10.62
CA HIS A 109 -1.95 3.30 11.46
C HIS A 109 -0.70 2.65 10.85
N ASP A 110 -0.77 2.25 9.58
CA ASP A 110 0.34 1.64 8.85
C ASP A 110 1.55 2.60 8.78
N SER A 111 1.33 3.91 8.58
CA SER A 111 2.42 4.89 8.56
C SER A 111 3.17 5.01 9.91
N ARG A 112 2.50 4.83 11.06
CA ARG A 112 3.16 4.81 12.39
C ARG A 112 4.09 3.61 12.53
N HIS A 113 3.60 2.41 12.24
CA HIS A 113 4.41 1.19 12.30
C HIS A 113 5.54 1.20 11.27
N LEU A 114 5.29 1.71 10.06
CA LEU A 114 6.31 1.82 9.00
C LEU A 114 7.48 2.72 9.39
N LEU A 115 7.28 3.78 10.18
CA LEU A 115 8.42 4.61 10.62
C LEU A 115 9.37 3.81 11.52
N SER A 116 8.84 3.06 12.48
CA SER A 116 9.65 2.22 13.37
C SER A 116 10.29 1.06 12.61
N TYR A 117 9.49 0.35 11.81
CA TYR A 117 9.93 -0.79 11.02
C TYR A 117 11.02 -0.42 10.00
N LEU A 118 10.86 0.66 9.24
CA LEU A 118 11.85 1.04 8.21
C LEU A 118 13.14 1.62 8.80
N ARG A 119 13.12 2.09 10.05
CA ARG A 119 14.34 2.54 10.74
C ARG A 119 15.33 1.40 11.02
N THR A 120 14.86 0.15 11.09
CA THR A 120 15.72 -1.01 11.37
C THR A 120 16.35 -1.62 10.12
N ASP A 121 16.17 -0.97 8.95
CA ASP A 121 16.57 -1.49 7.64
C ASP A 121 16.16 -2.96 7.40
N PRO A 122 14.85 -3.24 7.38
CA PRO A 122 14.35 -4.61 7.42
C PRO A 122 14.53 -5.32 6.08
N VAL A 123 14.93 -6.58 6.16
CA VAL A 123 15.15 -7.47 5.00
C VAL A 123 13.90 -8.25 4.57
N ASP A 124 12.85 -8.22 5.39
CA ASP A 124 11.66 -9.08 5.31
C ASP A 124 10.39 -8.33 4.86
N ARG A 125 10.56 -7.22 4.13
CA ARG A 125 9.45 -6.34 3.69
C ARG A 125 8.39 -7.09 2.88
N ARG A 126 8.81 -8.07 2.07
CA ARG A 126 7.92 -8.83 1.18
C ARG A 126 7.05 -9.77 1.99
N GLU A 127 7.66 -10.44 2.94
CA GLU A 127 7.05 -11.38 3.86
C GLU A 127 6.04 -10.67 4.75
N HIS A 128 6.44 -9.55 5.37
CA HIS A 128 5.55 -8.66 6.12
C HIS A 128 4.34 -8.21 5.29
N SER A 129 4.58 -7.76 4.06
CA SER A 129 3.51 -7.31 3.17
C SER A 129 2.52 -8.42 2.82
N LEU A 130 3.00 -9.63 2.52
CA LEU A 130 2.15 -10.78 2.24
C LEU A 130 1.26 -11.11 3.43
N VAL A 131 1.80 -11.12 4.65
CA VAL A 131 1.05 -11.45 5.86
C VAL A 131 -0.01 -10.38 6.17
N LEU A 132 0.35 -9.09 6.17
CA LEU A 132 -0.58 -7.99 6.43
C LEU A 132 -1.70 -7.94 5.37
N CYS A 133 -1.36 -8.05 4.09
CA CYS A 133 -2.34 -8.05 3.01
C CYS A 133 -3.26 -9.28 3.05
N THR A 134 -2.74 -10.44 3.46
CA THR A 134 -3.56 -11.65 3.67
C THR A 134 -4.55 -11.46 4.81
N ALA A 135 -4.13 -10.82 5.91
CA ALA A 135 -5.02 -10.50 7.03
C ALA A 135 -6.17 -9.58 6.61
N LEU A 136 -5.86 -8.52 5.84
CA LEU A 136 -6.85 -7.63 5.24
C LEU A 136 -7.84 -8.40 4.37
N MET A 137 -7.36 -9.24 3.44
CA MET A 137 -8.23 -10.01 2.53
C MET A 137 -9.13 -11.00 3.28
N ARG A 138 -8.58 -11.74 4.24
CA ARG A 138 -9.36 -12.69 5.05
C ARG A 138 -10.42 -11.97 5.88
N ALA A 139 -10.08 -10.83 6.48
CA ALA A 139 -11.04 -10.04 7.25
C ALA A 139 -12.10 -9.37 6.37
N ALA A 140 -11.77 -9.06 5.11
CA ALA A 140 -12.72 -8.67 4.06
C ALA A 140 -13.66 -9.82 3.62
N GLY A 141 -13.50 -11.02 4.19
CA GLY A 141 -14.31 -12.19 3.89
C GLY A 141 -14.06 -12.71 2.48
N LEU A 142 -12.82 -12.60 1.98
CA LEU A 142 -12.42 -13.18 0.70
C LEU A 142 -11.98 -14.63 0.87
N ASP A 143 -12.56 -15.53 0.09
CA ASP A 143 -12.09 -16.92 0.04
C ASP A 143 -10.71 -17.04 -0.64
N TRP A 144 -10.15 -18.25 -0.68
CA TRP A 144 -8.82 -18.49 -1.25
C TRP A 144 -8.70 -18.09 -2.73
N ASN A 145 -9.72 -18.37 -3.54
CA ASN A 145 -9.71 -18.03 -4.96
C ASN A 145 -9.91 -16.52 -5.16
N GLU A 146 -10.75 -15.88 -4.35
CA GLU A 146 -10.93 -14.43 -4.36
C GLU A 146 -9.66 -13.69 -3.95
N GLN A 147 -8.90 -14.22 -2.99
CA GLN A 147 -7.55 -13.74 -2.65
C GLN A 147 -6.62 -13.85 -3.86
N GLY A 148 -6.62 -14.98 -4.56
CA GLY A 148 -5.84 -15.15 -5.80
C GLY A 148 -6.22 -14.14 -6.88
N ASP A 149 -7.49 -13.80 -7.01
CA ASP A 149 -7.95 -12.82 -7.97
C ASP A 149 -7.50 -11.39 -7.62
N VAL A 150 -7.40 -11.03 -6.33
CA VAL A 150 -6.77 -9.78 -5.91
C VAL A 150 -5.31 -9.73 -6.39
N TRP A 151 -4.54 -10.80 -6.15
CA TRP A 151 -3.15 -10.90 -6.64
C TRP A 151 -3.06 -10.88 -8.16
N ALA A 152 -4.01 -11.50 -8.86
CA ALA A 152 -4.08 -11.46 -10.32
C ALA A 152 -4.26 -10.03 -10.86
N ARG A 153 -5.16 -9.24 -10.26
CA ARG A 153 -5.35 -7.83 -10.64
C ARG A 153 -4.09 -6.99 -10.43
N ILE A 154 -3.37 -7.24 -9.33
CA ILE A 154 -2.09 -6.56 -9.07
C ILE A 154 -1.05 -6.97 -10.11
N ALA A 155 -0.96 -8.26 -10.44
CA ALA A 155 -0.05 -8.76 -11.47
C ALA A 155 -0.35 -8.13 -12.84
N GLU A 156 -1.63 -8.04 -13.22
CA GLU A 156 -2.08 -7.39 -14.46
C GLU A 156 -1.76 -5.89 -14.48
N GLN A 157 -1.97 -5.17 -13.37
CA GLN A 157 -1.60 -3.76 -13.26
C GLN A 157 -0.08 -3.52 -13.32
N ARG A 158 0.72 -4.56 -13.06
CA ARG A 158 2.18 -4.53 -13.10
C ARG A 158 2.76 -5.27 -14.31
N ASP A 159 1.92 -5.60 -15.29
CA ASP A 159 2.38 -6.35 -16.45
C ASP A 159 3.44 -5.58 -17.25
N GLY A 160 4.41 -6.29 -17.80
CA GLY A 160 5.57 -5.72 -18.48
C GLY A 160 6.66 -5.18 -17.55
N LEU A 161 6.46 -5.16 -16.23
CA LEU A 161 7.47 -4.74 -15.25
C LEU A 161 8.23 -5.92 -14.63
N GLN A 162 7.88 -7.16 -14.98
CA GLN A 162 8.53 -8.32 -14.39
C GLN A 162 10.02 -8.34 -14.76
N PRO A 163 10.91 -8.69 -13.82
CA PRO A 163 12.30 -8.97 -14.16
C PRO A 163 12.39 -10.15 -15.14
N PRO A 164 13.55 -10.37 -15.79
CA PRO A 164 13.79 -11.57 -16.57
C PRO A 164 13.33 -12.82 -15.81
N ALA A 165 12.63 -13.71 -16.52
CA ALA A 165 12.05 -14.88 -15.90
C ALA A 165 13.14 -15.69 -15.19
N PRO A 166 13.01 -15.96 -13.89
CA PRO A 166 13.94 -16.85 -13.19
C PRO A 166 13.84 -18.25 -13.78
N ASP A 167 14.84 -19.09 -13.48
CA ASP A 167 14.73 -20.49 -13.84
C ASP A 167 13.53 -21.15 -13.14
N ARG A 168 13.06 -22.26 -13.71
CA ARG A 168 11.83 -22.93 -13.27
C ARG A 168 11.90 -23.34 -11.80
N GLN A 169 13.06 -23.77 -11.31
CA GLN A 169 13.21 -24.28 -9.95
C GLN A 169 13.19 -23.12 -8.95
N ALA A 170 13.91 -22.03 -9.23
CA ALA A 170 13.87 -20.82 -8.43
C ALA A 170 12.46 -20.23 -8.36
N TRP A 171 11.72 -20.21 -9.48
CA TRP A 171 10.32 -19.78 -9.49
C TRP A 171 9.42 -20.68 -8.63
N ALA A 172 9.56 -22.00 -8.77
CA ALA A 172 8.76 -22.94 -7.99
C ALA A 172 9.01 -22.81 -6.48
N SER A 173 10.26 -22.58 -6.07
CA SER A 173 10.59 -22.29 -4.67
C SER A 173 9.92 -21.00 -4.20
N PHE A 174 10.04 -19.92 -4.97
CA PHE A 174 9.46 -18.63 -4.62
C PHE A 174 7.91 -18.67 -4.52
N VAL A 175 7.25 -19.41 -5.41
CA VAL A 175 5.81 -19.69 -5.32
C VAL A 175 5.47 -20.51 -4.07
N GLY A 176 6.31 -21.49 -3.71
CA GLY A 176 6.17 -22.28 -2.49
C GLY A 176 6.24 -21.42 -1.22
N ASP A 177 7.21 -20.52 -1.15
CA ASP A 177 7.39 -19.59 -0.02
C ASP A 177 6.21 -18.60 0.09
N ALA A 178 5.78 -18.03 -1.05
CA ALA A 178 4.59 -17.20 -1.09
C ALA A 178 3.35 -17.97 -0.61
N ARG A 179 3.14 -19.20 -1.09
CA ARG A 179 2.03 -20.07 -0.66
C ARG A 179 2.07 -20.34 0.84
N HIS A 180 3.25 -20.59 1.41
CA HIS A 180 3.40 -20.82 2.84
C HIS A 180 2.91 -19.61 3.65
N LEU A 181 3.32 -18.40 3.27
CA LEU A 181 2.91 -17.17 3.95
C LEU A 181 1.42 -16.86 3.78
N LEU A 182 0.88 -17.07 2.58
CA LEU A 182 -0.54 -16.84 2.28
C LEU A 182 -1.48 -17.82 3.00
N LEU A 183 -1.03 -19.05 3.29
CA LEU A 183 -1.80 -20.05 4.04
C LEU A 183 -1.56 -19.93 5.56
N GLY A 184 -0.41 -19.42 5.97
CA GLY A 184 -0.02 -19.26 7.36
C GLY A 184 -0.98 -18.38 8.18
N THR A 185 -0.84 -18.45 9.49
CA THR A 185 -1.44 -17.51 10.43
C THR A 185 -0.37 -16.53 10.88
N ALA A 186 -0.67 -15.24 10.81
CA ALA A 186 0.21 -14.20 11.32
C ALA A 186 0.43 -14.45 12.83
N ARG A 187 1.67 -14.42 13.26
CA ARG A 187 2.01 -14.50 14.69
C ARG A 187 2.35 -13.11 15.21
N ALA A 188 1.71 -12.73 16.31
CA ALA A 188 1.84 -11.41 16.93
C ALA A 188 3.24 -11.15 17.53
N ASP A 189 4.06 -12.18 17.67
CA ASP A 189 5.48 -12.09 18.06
C ASP A 189 6.39 -11.65 16.90
N THR A 190 5.93 -11.80 15.65
CA THR A 190 6.67 -11.51 14.43
C THR A 190 6.22 -10.20 13.79
N ILE A 191 4.93 -9.89 13.89
CA ILE A 191 4.32 -8.64 13.45
C ILE A 191 3.59 -8.03 14.64
N GLU A 192 3.82 -6.76 14.94
CA GLU A 192 3.14 -6.05 16.02
C GLU A 192 1.62 -6.25 15.92
N GLY A 193 1.00 -6.71 17.03
CA GLY A 193 -0.41 -7.10 17.04
C GLY A 193 -1.36 -5.98 16.61
N GLU A 194 -1.04 -4.73 16.95
CA GLU A 194 -1.81 -3.56 16.55
C GLU A 194 -1.71 -3.28 15.04
N TRP A 195 -0.56 -3.54 14.43
CA TRP A 195 -0.37 -3.38 12.99
C TRP A 195 -1.23 -4.38 12.22
N LEU A 196 -1.22 -5.64 12.65
CA LEU A 196 -2.08 -6.68 12.09
C LEU A 196 -3.57 -6.37 12.32
N ALA A 197 -3.92 -5.87 13.50
CA ALA A 197 -5.29 -5.49 13.84
C ALA A 197 -5.81 -4.39 12.89
N ALA A 198 -5.01 -3.36 12.60
CA ALA A 198 -5.41 -2.28 11.67
C ALA A 198 -5.77 -2.80 10.27
N PHE A 199 -5.00 -3.75 9.72
CA PHE A 199 -5.32 -4.40 8.44
C PHE A 199 -6.60 -5.23 8.54
N ALA A 200 -6.78 -5.97 9.63
CA ALA A 200 -7.96 -6.79 9.84
C ALA A 200 -9.23 -5.94 10.08
N ASP A 201 -9.14 -4.84 10.82
CA ASP A 201 -10.23 -3.88 11.03
C ASP A 201 -10.66 -3.26 9.71
N THR A 202 -9.71 -2.81 8.90
CA THR A 202 -10.01 -2.30 7.56
C THR A 202 -10.73 -3.35 6.71
N GLY A 203 -10.28 -4.60 6.77
CA GLY A 203 -10.94 -5.70 6.07
C GLY A 203 -12.38 -5.90 6.54
N ARG A 204 -12.63 -5.91 7.86
CA ARG A 204 -13.98 -6.00 8.44
C ARG A 204 -14.86 -4.84 7.97
N THR A 205 -14.34 -3.62 7.92
CA THR A 205 -15.07 -2.45 7.41
C THR A 205 -15.43 -2.62 5.94
N LEU A 206 -14.49 -3.03 5.09
CA LEU A 206 -14.75 -3.28 3.67
C LEU A 206 -15.79 -4.39 3.45
N ARG A 207 -15.77 -5.43 4.30
CA ARG A 207 -16.79 -6.48 4.30
C ARG A 207 -18.16 -5.92 4.64
N ALA A 208 -18.27 -5.12 5.71
CA ALA A 208 -19.53 -4.51 6.12
C ALA A 208 -20.10 -3.63 5.00
N LEU A 209 -19.27 -2.74 4.42
CA LEU A 209 -19.67 -1.88 3.29
C LEU A 209 -20.10 -2.68 2.05
N ARG A 210 -19.48 -3.84 1.80
CA ARG A 210 -19.92 -4.75 0.74
C ARG A 210 -21.30 -5.35 1.04
N GLU A 211 -21.50 -5.82 2.27
CA GLU A 211 -22.74 -6.48 2.72
C GLU A 211 -23.93 -5.51 2.77
N THR A 212 -23.69 -4.23 3.03
CA THR A 212 -24.70 -3.16 2.99
C THR A 212 -24.89 -2.52 1.61
N GLY A 213 -24.05 -2.87 0.62
CA GLY A 213 -24.12 -2.35 -0.75
C GLY A 213 -23.57 -0.93 -0.93
N GLU A 214 -22.76 -0.45 0.01
CA GLU A 214 -22.21 0.92 0.01
C GLU A 214 -20.90 1.05 -0.80
N LEU A 215 -20.28 -0.07 -1.20
CA LEU A 215 -19.12 -0.04 -2.09
C LEU A 215 -19.53 0.28 -3.53
N SER A 216 -19.02 1.39 -4.07
CA SER A 216 -19.20 1.75 -5.49
C SER A 216 -18.30 0.95 -6.45
N ARG A 217 -17.42 0.10 -5.91
CA ARG A 217 -16.50 -0.75 -6.67
C ARG A 217 -16.36 -2.11 -6.01
N GLY A 218 -16.20 -3.17 -6.81
CA GLY A 218 -16.06 -4.53 -6.28
C GLY A 218 -14.90 -4.65 -5.28
N VAL A 219 -15.17 -5.28 -4.12
CA VAL A 219 -14.23 -5.36 -2.98
C VAL A 219 -12.83 -5.85 -3.36
N ARG A 220 -12.72 -6.81 -4.29
CA ARG A 220 -11.42 -7.34 -4.76
C ARG A 220 -10.57 -6.25 -5.44
N ALA A 221 -11.18 -5.29 -6.14
CA ALA A 221 -10.48 -4.18 -6.78
C ALA A 221 -10.09 -3.10 -5.77
N VAL A 222 -10.96 -2.85 -4.78
CA VAL A 222 -10.66 -1.97 -3.65
C VAL A 222 -9.47 -2.51 -2.86
N VAL A 223 -9.51 -3.78 -2.45
CA VAL A 223 -8.41 -4.43 -1.72
C VAL A 223 -7.12 -4.44 -2.53
N ALA A 224 -7.15 -4.73 -3.84
CA ALA A 224 -5.96 -4.61 -4.70
C ALA A 224 -5.33 -3.21 -4.64
N THR A 225 -6.15 -2.17 -4.55
CA THR A 225 -5.70 -0.78 -4.40
C THR A 225 -5.03 -0.55 -3.03
N HIS A 226 -5.60 -1.05 -1.94
CA HIS A 226 -4.95 -1.01 -0.61
C HIS A 226 -3.59 -1.70 -0.61
N VAL A 227 -3.50 -2.89 -1.21
CA VAL A 227 -2.24 -3.65 -1.30
C VAL A 227 -1.18 -2.82 -2.03
N ILE A 228 -1.50 -2.27 -3.20
CA ILE A 228 -0.55 -1.43 -3.96
C ILE A 228 -0.11 -0.21 -3.15
N PHE A 229 -1.03 0.46 -2.44
CA PHE A 229 -0.68 1.59 -1.59
C PHE A 229 0.24 1.18 -0.44
N HIS A 230 0.02 0.03 0.20
CA HIS A 230 0.93 -0.50 1.20
C HIS A 230 2.32 -0.83 0.61
N LEU A 231 2.38 -1.57 -0.51
CA LEU A 231 3.65 -1.94 -1.17
C LEU A 231 4.47 -0.70 -1.58
N ASN A 232 3.81 0.38 -2.02
CA ASN A 232 4.47 1.65 -2.32
C ASN A 232 5.03 2.32 -1.06
N ARG A 233 4.31 2.25 0.07
CA ARG A 233 4.72 2.88 1.34
C ARG A 233 5.87 2.14 2.00
N ILE A 234 5.77 0.82 2.16
CA ILE A 234 6.86 -0.02 2.68
C ILE A 234 8.10 -0.03 1.75
N GLY A 235 7.95 0.47 0.52
CA GLY A 235 9.07 0.75 -0.38
C GLY A 235 9.49 -0.46 -1.20
N ILE A 236 8.57 -1.35 -1.56
CA ILE A 236 8.87 -2.47 -2.47
C ILE A 236 8.90 -1.95 -3.92
N PRO A 237 9.99 -2.18 -4.70
CA PRO A 237 10.07 -1.74 -6.09
C PRO A 237 8.96 -2.34 -6.96
N SER A 238 8.46 -1.60 -7.96
CA SER A 238 7.37 -2.07 -8.84
C SER A 238 7.66 -3.39 -9.54
N THR A 239 8.91 -3.65 -9.94
CA THR A 239 9.35 -4.92 -10.53
C THR A 239 9.23 -6.09 -9.55
N VAL A 240 9.53 -5.85 -8.27
CA VAL A 240 9.35 -6.83 -7.19
C VAL A 240 7.89 -7.00 -6.83
N GLN A 241 7.09 -5.92 -6.85
CA GLN A 241 5.62 -6.03 -6.69
C GLN A 241 5.02 -6.93 -7.79
N ALA A 242 5.48 -6.80 -9.03
CA ALA A 242 5.05 -7.63 -10.15
C ALA A 242 5.37 -9.11 -9.92
N ALA A 243 6.62 -9.42 -9.53
CA ALA A 243 7.04 -10.79 -9.22
C ALA A 243 6.28 -11.37 -8.01
N LEU A 244 6.09 -10.58 -6.95
CA LEU A 244 5.37 -11.00 -5.75
C LEU A 244 3.90 -11.31 -6.04
N ALA A 245 3.22 -10.44 -6.80
CA ALA A 245 1.84 -10.63 -7.20
C ALA A 245 1.67 -11.84 -8.12
N GLN A 246 2.59 -12.04 -9.06
CA GLN A 246 2.56 -13.23 -9.93
C GLN A 246 2.82 -14.52 -9.15
N ALA A 247 3.75 -14.52 -8.19
CA ALA A 247 4.01 -15.67 -7.34
C ALA A 247 2.81 -16.00 -6.43
N ALA A 248 2.16 -14.98 -5.87
CA ALA A 248 0.95 -15.14 -5.07
C ALA A 248 -0.25 -15.64 -5.90
N LYS A 249 -0.39 -15.15 -7.14
CA LYS A 249 -1.37 -15.65 -8.11
C LYS A 249 -1.12 -17.13 -8.43
N ASP A 250 0.11 -17.49 -8.77
CA ASP A 250 0.51 -18.87 -9.09
C ASP A 250 0.40 -19.79 -7.87
N ALA A 251 0.62 -19.27 -6.66
CA ALA A 251 0.41 -20.01 -5.42
C ALA A 251 -1.06 -20.39 -5.23
N VAL A 252 -2.01 -19.60 -5.72
CA VAL A 252 -3.45 -19.87 -5.62
C VAL A 252 -3.92 -20.74 -6.78
N PHE A 253 -3.63 -20.35 -8.02
CA PHE A 253 -4.19 -20.95 -9.24
C PHE A 253 -3.27 -21.97 -9.94
N GLY A 254 -2.03 -22.12 -9.47
CA GLY A 254 -0.99 -22.89 -10.15
C GLY A 254 -0.28 -22.08 -11.23
N THR A 255 0.95 -22.48 -11.57
CA THR A 255 1.69 -21.86 -12.67
C THR A 255 1.03 -22.23 -13.98
N SER A 256 0.44 -21.24 -14.67
CA SER A 256 0.04 -21.45 -16.06
C SER A 256 1.31 -21.66 -16.88
N SER A 257 1.49 -22.87 -17.43
CA SER A 257 2.50 -23.13 -18.45
C SER A 257 2.31 -22.08 -19.55
N ARG A 258 3.18 -21.07 -19.59
CA ARG A 258 3.19 -20.07 -20.65
C ARG A 258 3.51 -20.85 -21.92
N ARG A 259 2.47 -21.23 -22.67
CA ARG A 259 2.62 -21.99 -23.92
C ARG A 259 3.65 -21.25 -24.75
N SER A 260 4.81 -21.86 -24.92
CA SER A 260 5.77 -21.50 -25.94
C SER A 260 5.01 -21.48 -27.26
N SER A 261 4.75 -20.30 -27.79
CA SER A 261 4.30 -20.12 -29.16
C SER A 261 5.37 -20.76 -30.04
N ARG A 262 5.10 -21.98 -30.51
CA ARG A 262 5.87 -22.56 -31.62
C ARG A 262 5.66 -21.61 -32.79
N SER A 263 6.74 -20.95 -33.20
CA SER A 263 6.80 -20.26 -34.48
C SER A 263 6.53 -21.30 -35.57
N SER A 264 5.35 -21.24 -36.17
CA SER A 264 5.07 -21.93 -37.42
C SER A 264 5.92 -21.26 -38.49
N THR A 265 7.04 -21.87 -38.86
CA THR A 265 7.80 -21.51 -40.05
C THR A 265 6.90 -21.73 -41.28
N PRO A 266 6.71 -20.75 -42.18
CA PRO A 266 5.99 -21.01 -43.41
C PRO A 266 6.90 -21.80 -44.37
N SER A 267 6.38 -22.91 -44.89
CA SER A 267 7.00 -23.64 -45.99
C SER A 267 7.00 -22.77 -47.26
N PRO A 268 8.11 -22.72 -48.01
CA PRO A 268 8.13 -22.04 -49.30
C PRO A 268 7.42 -22.89 -50.37
N GLN A 269 6.59 -22.23 -51.19
CA GLN A 269 6.28 -22.65 -52.56
C GLN A 269 7.18 -21.87 -53.51
#